data_AF-A0A0K1E4E3-F1
#
_entry.id   AF-A0A0K1E4E3-F1
#
_cell.length_a   1.000
_cell.length_b   1.000
_cell.length_c   1.000
_cell.angle_alpha   90.00
_cell.angle_beta   90.00
_cell.angle_gamma   90.00
#
_symmetry.space_group_name_H-M   'P 1'
#
loop_
_entity.id
_entity.type
_entity.pdbx_description
1 polymer ?
#
loop_
_entity_poly.entity_id
_entity_poly.type
_entity_poly.pdbx_seq_one_letter_code
_entity_poly.pdbx_strand_id
1 'polypeptide(L)'
;MGGCIRQQVADALWELAEKYDVGVWYEYVRVGTWINQYDVFCGVVVGGVRLGQPYCRAVEECVEEILRDYRRELEKLREPPEPALVIKVDPAEELLREYPELEAFGVDWVRKWFDLRERLIEIAKVMRRFPWMVDVVKQRPMSILNPYAVEVYVARDGSEACLSLNPSKAYCVQDGSVREVKLELEFKQYEVYEEKIREVYRPKGLLAYATAAREYVKLL
;
A
#
# COMPACT_ATOMS: atom_id res chain seq x y z
N MET A 1 -21.25 -21.60 39.94
CA MET A 1 -19.89 -21.49 39.37
C MET A 1 -20.05 -21.36 37.86
N GLY A 2 -19.85 -20.17 37.30
CA GLY A 2 -20.11 -19.86 35.89
C GLY A 2 -18.83 -19.46 35.16
N GLY A 3 -17.86 -20.38 35.10
CA GLY A 3 -16.70 -20.23 34.23
C GLY A 3 -17.05 -20.62 32.79
N CYS A 4 -16.30 -20.12 31.82
CA CYS A 4 -16.43 -20.49 30.41
C CYS A 4 -16.05 -21.97 30.12
N ILE A 5 -15.50 -22.68 31.12
CA ILE A 5 -15.12 -24.09 31.06
C ILE A 5 -16.24 -24.93 31.68
N ARG A 6 -16.60 -26.03 31.01
CA ARG A 6 -17.62 -26.98 31.48
C ARG A 6 -17.11 -27.79 32.66
N GLN A 7 -18.03 -28.23 33.53
CA GLN A 7 -17.69 -29.00 34.73
C GLN A 7 -16.88 -30.27 34.40
N GLN A 8 -17.28 -31.01 33.37
CA GLN A 8 -16.59 -32.23 32.94
C GLN A 8 -15.13 -31.98 32.55
N VAL A 9 -14.83 -30.80 32.01
CA VAL A 9 -13.48 -30.39 31.64
C VAL A 9 -12.68 -30.02 32.89
N ALA A 10 -13.30 -29.38 33.87
CA ALA A 10 -12.67 -29.10 35.16
C ALA A 10 -12.32 -30.39 35.92
N ASP A 11 -13.23 -31.37 35.91
CA ASP A 11 -13.02 -32.68 36.53
C ASP A 11 -11.90 -33.45 35.80
N ALA A 12 -11.86 -33.40 34.46
CA ALA A 12 -10.79 -34.00 33.66
C ALA A 12 -9.42 -33.35 33.93
N LEU A 13 -9.37 -32.03 34.10
CA LEU A 13 -8.13 -31.35 34.50
C LEU A 13 -7.65 -31.81 35.88
N TRP A 14 -8.58 -32.07 36.80
CA TRP A 14 -8.24 -32.59 38.12
C TRP A 14 -7.57 -33.97 38.04
N GLU A 15 -8.04 -34.87 37.18
CA GLU A 15 -7.38 -36.15 36.93
C GLU A 15 -5.99 -36.00 36.30
N LEU A 16 -5.84 -35.05 35.37
CA LEU A 16 -4.56 -34.77 34.71
C LEU A 16 -3.54 -34.11 35.63
N ALA A 17 -3.99 -33.38 36.66
CA ALA A 17 -3.14 -32.66 37.62
C ALA A 17 -2.19 -33.58 38.39
N GLU A 18 -2.51 -34.88 38.50
CA GLU A 18 -1.62 -35.86 39.13
C GLU A 18 -0.30 -36.05 38.36
N LYS A 19 -0.31 -35.78 37.04
CA LYS A 19 0.82 -36.10 36.14
C LYS A 19 1.35 -34.89 35.37
N TYR A 20 0.53 -33.87 35.15
CA TYR A 20 0.89 -32.70 34.36
C TYR A 20 0.60 -31.42 35.14
N ASP A 21 1.37 -30.37 34.87
CA ASP A 21 1.00 -29.03 35.29
C ASP A 21 -0.20 -28.55 34.46
N VAL A 22 -1.32 -28.27 35.11
CA VAL A 22 -2.59 -27.97 34.44
C VAL A 22 -3.13 -26.61 34.87
N GLY A 23 -3.83 -25.94 33.94
CA GLY A 23 -4.45 -24.64 34.20
C GLY A 23 -5.54 -24.30 33.22
N VAL A 24 -6.07 -23.08 33.33
CA VAL A 24 -7.06 -22.51 32.41
C VAL A 24 -6.55 -21.14 31.99
N TRP A 25 -6.70 -20.82 30.70
CA TRP A 25 -6.36 -19.50 30.18
C TRP A 25 -7.63 -18.77 29.71
N TYR A 26 -7.59 -17.44 29.81
CA TYR A 26 -8.65 -16.54 29.38
C TYR A 26 -8.06 -15.43 28.52
N GLU A 27 -8.73 -15.08 27.43
CA GLU A 27 -8.34 -13.99 26.55
C GLU A 27 -9.56 -13.18 26.12
N TYR A 28 -9.46 -11.85 26.25
CA TYR A 28 -10.49 -10.92 25.83
C TYR A 28 -10.08 -10.34 24.48
N VAL A 29 -10.75 -10.77 23.40
CA VAL A 29 -10.45 -10.32 22.04
C VAL A 29 -11.51 -9.32 21.59
N ARG A 30 -11.08 -8.16 21.11
CA ARG A 30 -11.98 -7.15 20.57
C ARG A 30 -12.36 -7.52 19.13
N VAL A 31 -13.65 -7.79 18.90
CA VAL A 31 -14.12 -8.37 17.62
C VAL A 31 -14.85 -7.34 16.75
N GLY A 32 -15.03 -6.10 17.23
CA GLY A 32 -15.71 -5.01 16.52
C GLY A 32 -14.85 -3.77 16.27
N THR A 33 -14.86 -3.27 15.02
CA THR A 33 -14.19 -2.03 14.60
C THR A 33 -14.84 -0.77 15.20
N TRP A 34 -16.14 -0.81 15.53
CA TRP A 34 -16.93 0.38 15.92
C TRP A 34 -17.73 0.24 17.22
N ILE A 35 -17.74 -0.94 17.86
CA ILE A 35 -18.43 -1.22 19.12
C ILE A 35 -17.41 -1.86 20.07
N ASN A 36 -17.42 -1.53 21.36
CA ASN A 36 -16.58 -2.18 22.38
C ASN A 36 -17.11 -3.59 22.73
N GLN A 37 -17.25 -4.44 21.72
CA GLN A 37 -17.63 -5.84 21.87
C GLN A 37 -16.36 -6.68 22.04
N TYR A 38 -16.29 -7.38 23.17
CA TYR A 38 -15.20 -8.28 23.51
C TYR A 38 -15.76 -9.70 23.58
N ASP A 39 -15.18 -10.61 22.81
CA ASP A 39 -15.43 -12.03 22.97
C ASP A 39 -14.41 -12.60 23.94
N VAL A 40 -14.90 -13.41 24.88
CA VAL A 40 -14.07 -14.07 25.88
C VAL A 40 -13.75 -15.46 25.36
N PHE A 41 -12.50 -15.64 24.94
CA PHE A 41 -11.96 -16.95 24.63
C PHE A 41 -11.37 -17.56 25.90
N CYS A 42 -11.49 -18.87 26.00
CA CYS A 42 -10.81 -19.59 27.05
C CYS A 42 -10.59 -21.04 26.64
N GLY A 43 -9.67 -21.69 27.33
CA GLY A 43 -9.31 -23.06 27.09
C GLY A 43 -8.42 -23.58 28.21
N VAL A 44 -7.88 -24.77 28.02
CA VAL A 44 -7.08 -25.44 29.03
C VAL A 44 -5.59 -25.23 28.78
N VAL A 45 -4.79 -25.32 29.83
CA VAL A 45 -3.33 -25.33 29.76
C VAL A 45 -2.85 -26.67 30.30
N VAL A 46 -1.98 -27.35 29.56
CA VAL A 46 -1.33 -28.59 29.99
C VAL A 46 0.16 -28.50 29.71
N GLY A 47 0.99 -28.70 30.73
CA GLY A 47 2.46 -28.62 30.63
C GLY A 47 2.95 -27.30 30.01
N GLY A 48 2.25 -26.20 30.27
CA GLY A 48 2.56 -24.87 29.71
C GLY A 48 2.02 -24.59 28.30
N VAL A 49 1.39 -25.56 27.63
CA VAL A 49 0.82 -25.39 26.28
C VAL A 49 -0.65 -24.99 26.38
N ARG A 50 -1.04 -23.91 25.69
CA ARG A 50 -2.44 -23.44 25.62
C ARG A 50 -3.21 -24.22 24.56
N LEU A 51 -4.27 -24.91 25.00
CA LEU A 51 -5.17 -25.68 24.15
C LEU A 51 -6.56 -25.01 24.11
N GLY A 52 -7.34 -25.30 23.08
CA GLY A 52 -8.72 -24.84 22.98
C GLY A 52 -9.65 -25.48 24.01
N GLN A 53 -10.95 -25.20 23.91
CA GLN A 53 -11.93 -25.97 24.68
C GLN A 53 -12.09 -27.36 24.07
N PRO A 54 -11.93 -28.44 24.87
CA PRO A 54 -12.16 -29.79 24.38
C PRO A 54 -13.65 -30.03 24.10
N TYR A 55 -13.94 -30.71 22.99
CA TYR A 55 -15.29 -31.09 22.61
C TYR A 55 -15.62 -32.49 23.14
N CYS A 56 -16.08 -32.55 24.39
CA CYS A 56 -16.38 -33.80 25.09
C CYS A 56 -17.71 -33.72 25.87
N ARG A 57 -18.25 -34.88 26.24
CA ARG A 57 -19.49 -35.04 27.03
C ARG A 57 -19.28 -35.78 28.35
N ALA A 58 -18.30 -36.67 28.41
CA ALA A 58 -17.87 -37.39 29.62
C ALA A 58 -16.45 -36.98 30.05
N VAL A 59 -16.08 -37.25 31.30
CA VAL A 59 -14.78 -36.83 31.87
C VAL A 59 -13.63 -37.57 31.17
N GLU A 60 -13.78 -38.87 30.96
CA GLU A 60 -12.78 -39.72 30.32
C GLU A 60 -12.52 -39.28 28.88
N GLU A 61 -13.60 -38.94 28.16
CA GLU A 61 -13.53 -38.39 26.80
C GLU A 61 -12.80 -37.03 26.79
N CYS A 62 -13.03 -36.18 27.79
CA CYS A 62 -12.29 -34.92 27.92
C CYS A 62 -10.80 -35.15 28.16
N VAL A 63 -10.43 -36.12 29.00
CA VAL A 63 -9.02 -36.47 29.24
C VAL A 63 -8.33 -36.95 27.96
N GLU A 64 -9.00 -37.80 27.18
CA GLU A 64 -8.47 -38.31 25.91
C GLU A 64 -8.28 -37.20 24.86
N GLU A 65 -9.27 -36.33 24.67
CA GLU A 65 -9.20 -35.22 23.72
C GLU A 65 -8.10 -34.22 24.12
N ILE A 66 -8.01 -33.84 25.40
CA ILE A 66 -6.98 -32.93 25.89
C ILE A 66 -5.57 -33.49 25.62
N LEU A 67 -5.34 -34.77 25.92
CA LEU A 67 -4.03 -35.40 25.70
C LEU A 67 -3.69 -35.57 24.22
N ARG A 68 -4.70 -35.79 23.37
CA ARG A 68 -4.53 -35.85 21.91
C ARG A 68 -4.09 -34.49 21.36
N ASP A 69 -4.77 -33.42 21.75
CA ASP A 69 -4.44 -32.07 21.33
C ASP A 69 -3.09 -31.62 21.89
N TYR A 70 -2.79 -31.93 23.14
CA TYR A 70 -1.49 -31.67 23.76
C TYR A 70 -0.35 -32.31 22.97
N ARG A 71 -0.49 -33.58 22.59
CA ARG A 71 0.51 -34.31 21.79
C ARG A 71 0.71 -33.66 20.42
N ARG A 72 -0.37 -33.26 19.75
CA ARG A 72 -0.32 -32.60 18.45
C ARG A 72 0.40 -31.26 18.50
N GLU A 73 0.15 -30.45 19.53
CA GLU A 73 0.85 -29.18 19.71
C GLU A 73 2.33 -29.41 20.05
N LEU A 74 2.66 -30.43 20.85
CA LEU A 74 4.05 -30.81 21.09
C LEU A 74 4.77 -31.26 19.82
N GLU A 75 4.09 -32.00 18.92
CA GLU A 75 4.65 -32.38 17.62
C GLU A 75 4.95 -31.16 16.76
N LYS A 76 4.03 -30.18 16.69
CA LYS A 76 4.27 -28.91 15.99
C LYS A 76 5.43 -28.10 16.57
N LEU A 77 5.60 -28.10 17.89
CA LEU A 77 6.72 -27.42 18.55
C LEU A 77 8.06 -28.12 18.31
N ARG A 78 8.04 -29.43 18.04
CA ARG A 78 9.22 -30.22 17.66
C ARG A 78 9.59 -30.03 16.19
N GLU A 79 8.60 -29.74 15.34
CA GLU A 79 8.85 -29.31 13.96
C GLU A 79 9.48 -27.91 13.96
N PRO A 80 10.67 -27.72 13.38
CA PRO A 80 11.25 -26.39 13.25
C PRO A 80 10.29 -25.52 12.43
N PRO A 81 10.01 -24.26 12.84
CA PRO A 81 9.13 -23.40 12.07
C PRO A 81 9.69 -23.27 10.65
N GLU A 82 8.84 -23.48 9.63
CA GLU A 82 9.25 -23.24 8.26
C GLU A 82 9.80 -21.81 8.17
N PRO A 83 11.05 -21.61 7.71
CA PRO A 83 11.56 -20.28 7.50
C PRO A 83 10.71 -19.64 6.41
N ALA A 84 9.84 -18.72 6.81
CA ALA A 84 9.19 -17.82 5.89
C ALA A 84 10.29 -16.95 5.27
N LEU A 85 10.88 -17.42 4.17
CA LEU A 85 11.72 -16.61 3.28
C LEU A 85 10.83 -15.60 2.58
N VAL A 86 10.31 -14.62 3.33
CA VAL A 86 9.74 -13.42 2.73
C VAL A 86 10.94 -12.59 2.27
N ILE A 87 11.39 -12.82 1.04
CA ILE A 87 12.11 -11.78 0.32
C ILE A 87 11.10 -10.64 0.17
N LYS A 88 11.02 -9.77 1.17
CA LYS A 88 10.30 -8.50 1.07
C LYS A 88 11.13 -7.65 0.11
N VAL A 89 11.00 -7.91 -1.19
CA VAL A 89 11.34 -6.89 -2.17
C VAL A 89 10.44 -5.72 -1.79
N ASP A 90 11.06 -4.60 -1.46
CA ASP A 90 10.33 -3.38 -1.16
C ASP A 90 9.41 -3.09 -2.36
N PRO A 91 8.07 -2.96 -2.16
CA PRO A 91 7.15 -2.69 -3.26
C PRO A 91 7.55 -1.46 -4.10
N ALA A 92 8.24 -0.50 -3.49
CA ALA A 92 8.81 0.65 -4.22
C ALA A 92 9.98 0.26 -5.15
N GLU A 93 10.82 -0.69 -4.75
CA GLU A 93 11.90 -1.21 -5.59
C GLU A 93 11.36 -2.01 -6.78
N GLU A 94 10.28 -2.75 -6.59
CA GLU A 94 9.60 -3.45 -7.70
C GLU A 94 9.02 -2.45 -8.71
N LEU A 95 8.36 -1.39 -8.23
CA LEU A 95 7.83 -0.33 -9.10
C LEU A 95 8.94 0.37 -9.88
N LEU A 96 10.09 0.64 -9.24
CA LEU A 96 11.24 1.26 -9.88
C LEU A 96 11.89 0.37 -10.94
N ARG A 97 11.82 -0.97 -10.80
CA ARG A 97 12.27 -1.89 -11.86
C ARG A 97 11.41 -1.80 -13.11
N GLU A 98 10.10 -1.62 -12.97
CA GLU A 98 9.17 -1.45 -14.09
C GLU A 98 9.24 -0.03 -14.70
N TYR A 99 9.48 0.97 -13.86
CA TYR A 99 9.44 2.40 -14.20
C TYR A 99 10.70 3.13 -13.70
N PRO A 100 11.87 2.91 -14.34
CA PRO A 100 13.12 3.54 -13.95
C PRO A 100 13.09 5.07 -14.08
N GLU A 101 12.15 5.64 -14.84
CA GLU A 101 11.95 7.09 -14.96
C GLU A 101 11.64 7.75 -13.62
N LEU A 102 10.98 7.02 -12.70
CA LEU A 102 10.62 7.54 -11.38
C LEU A 102 11.84 7.71 -10.45
N GLU A 103 12.96 7.08 -10.77
CA GLU A 103 14.21 7.24 -10.02
C GLU A 103 14.69 8.71 -10.03
N ALA A 104 14.29 9.50 -11.03
CA ALA A 104 14.55 10.93 -11.11
C ALA A 104 14.07 11.71 -9.88
N PHE A 105 12.99 11.25 -9.23
CA PHE A 105 12.44 11.87 -8.02
C PHE A 105 13.11 11.37 -6.73
N GLY A 106 13.89 10.29 -6.81
CA GLY A 106 14.53 9.61 -5.69
C GLY A 106 13.69 8.44 -5.14
N VAL A 107 14.38 7.39 -4.68
CA VAL A 107 13.74 6.18 -4.13
C VAL A 107 12.85 6.50 -2.93
N ASP A 108 13.31 7.39 -2.05
CA ASP A 108 12.54 7.78 -0.86
C ASP A 108 11.25 8.53 -1.20
N TRP A 109 11.24 9.26 -2.32
CA TRP A 109 10.04 9.91 -2.83
C TRP A 109 9.02 8.88 -3.32
N VAL A 110 9.47 7.85 -4.05
CA VAL A 110 8.60 6.75 -4.52
C VAL A 110 8.04 5.97 -3.33
N ARG A 111 8.88 5.68 -2.32
CA ARG A 111 8.43 5.06 -1.05
C ARG A 111 7.37 5.88 -0.36
N LYS A 112 7.62 7.19 -0.22
CA LYS A 112 6.70 8.13 0.46
C LYS A 112 5.33 8.19 -0.20
N TRP A 113 5.28 8.13 -1.53
CA TRP A 113 4.05 8.30 -2.31
C TRP A 113 3.51 7.00 -2.90
N PHE A 114 3.97 5.84 -2.42
CA PHE A 114 3.61 4.54 -2.96
C PHE A 114 2.09 4.27 -2.95
N ASP A 115 1.37 4.81 -1.96
CA ASP A 115 -0.10 4.73 -1.89
C ASP A 115 -0.80 5.36 -3.12
N LEU A 116 -0.13 6.27 -3.82
CA LEU A 116 -0.58 6.89 -5.08
C LEU A 116 0.00 6.16 -6.30
N ARG A 117 0.17 4.83 -6.23
CA ARG A 117 0.83 4.00 -7.26
C ARG A 117 0.37 4.30 -8.68
N GLU A 118 -0.94 4.40 -8.90
CA GLU A 118 -1.50 4.68 -10.23
C GLU A 118 -1.03 6.03 -10.77
N ARG A 119 -1.00 7.07 -9.92
CA ARG A 119 -0.49 8.39 -10.28
C ARG A 119 0.99 8.34 -10.64
N LEU A 120 1.80 7.59 -9.88
CA LEU A 120 3.21 7.41 -10.18
C LEU A 120 3.41 6.73 -11.54
N ILE A 121 2.62 5.71 -11.85
CA ILE A 121 2.64 5.03 -13.15
C ILE A 121 2.27 5.98 -14.29
N GLU A 122 1.26 6.84 -14.12
CA GLU A 122 0.91 7.83 -15.14
C GLU A 122 2.04 8.83 -15.39
N ILE A 123 2.68 9.35 -14.35
CA ILE A 123 3.86 10.21 -14.47
C ILE A 123 4.98 9.48 -15.22
N ALA A 124 5.27 8.24 -14.85
CA ALA A 124 6.32 7.44 -15.48
C ALA A 124 6.04 7.20 -16.97
N LYS A 125 4.80 6.87 -17.34
CA LYS A 125 4.40 6.70 -18.74
C LYS A 125 4.60 7.99 -19.56
N VAL A 126 4.26 9.14 -18.98
CA VAL A 126 4.47 10.44 -19.64
C VAL A 126 5.95 10.77 -19.75
N MET A 127 6.76 10.51 -18.72
CA MET A 127 8.22 10.70 -18.79
C MET A 127 8.89 9.75 -19.77
N ARG A 128 8.41 8.52 -19.92
CA ARG A 128 8.86 7.59 -20.95
C ARG A 128 8.59 8.11 -22.36
N ARG A 129 7.45 8.79 -22.56
CA ARG A 129 7.11 9.47 -23.82
C ARG A 129 7.95 10.73 -24.04
N PHE A 130 8.32 11.44 -22.98
CA PHE A 130 9.11 12.68 -23.03
C PHE A 130 10.37 12.57 -22.15
N PRO A 131 11.41 11.81 -22.58
CA PRO A 131 12.57 11.51 -21.73
C PRO A 131 13.30 12.72 -21.17
N TRP A 132 13.29 13.87 -21.88
CA TRP A 132 13.90 15.12 -21.41
C TRP A 132 13.35 15.62 -20.07
N MET A 133 12.11 15.24 -19.71
CA MET A 133 11.50 15.60 -18.43
C MET A 133 12.24 14.97 -17.24
N VAL A 134 12.83 13.80 -17.43
CA VAL A 134 13.66 13.10 -16.44
C VAL A 134 14.87 13.96 -16.07
N ASP A 135 15.53 14.55 -17.07
CA ASP A 135 16.71 15.38 -16.86
C ASP A 135 16.37 16.69 -16.11
N VAL A 136 15.22 17.29 -16.42
CA VAL A 136 14.72 18.48 -15.70
C VAL A 136 14.46 18.17 -14.23
N VAL A 137 13.86 17.02 -13.93
CA VAL A 137 13.57 16.61 -12.55
C VAL A 137 14.86 16.28 -11.80
N LYS A 138 15.82 15.60 -12.45
CA LYS A 138 17.13 15.30 -11.84
C LYS A 138 17.92 16.56 -11.46
N GLN A 139 17.86 17.61 -12.27
CA GLN A 139 18.55 18.87 -11.99
C GLN A 139 17.95 19.64 -10.81
N ARG A 140 16.68 19.38 -10.46
CA ARG A 140 15.95 20.10 -9.42
C ARG A 140 15.34 19.06 -8.47
N PRO A 141 16.08 18.58 -7.46
CA PRO A 141 15.58 17.54 -6.58
C PRO A 141 14.35 18.04 -5.79
N MET A 142 13.18 17.59 -6.20
CA MET A 142 11.88 17.94 -5.62
C MET A 142 11.41 16.87 -4.62
N SER A 143 12.27 16.49 -3.67
CA SER A 143 12.03 15.35 -2.74
C SER A 143 10.77 15.47 -1.87
N ILE A 144 10.16 16.66 -1.78
CA ILE A 144 8.93 16.93 -1.01
C ILE A 144 7.70 17.07 -1.90
N LEU A 145 7.86 17.12 -3.22
CA LEU A 145 6.77 17.43 -4.14
C LEU A 145 5.68 16.35 -4.10
N ASN A 146 4.42 16.77 -4.01
CA ASN A 146 3.28 15.85 -4.14
C ASN A 146 3.14 15.42 -5.61
N PRO A 147 2.92 14.14 -5.93
CA PRO A 147 2.74 13.67 -7.32
C PRO A 147 1.68 14.44 -8.14
N TYR A 148 0.69 15.05 -7.51
CA TYR A 148 -0.32 15.87 -8.19
C TYR A 148 0.18 17.26 -8.60
N ALA A 149 1.30 17.72 -8.07
CA ALA A 149 1.96 18.94 -8.54
C ALA A 149 2.74 18.73 -9.84
N VAL A 150 2.94 17.48 -10.27
CA VAL A 150 3.46 17.16 -11.59
C VAL A 150 2.31 17.28 -12.59
N GLU A 151 2.34 18.30 -13.41
CA GLU A 151 1.41 18.50 -14.50
C GLU A 151 2.16 18.51 -15.82
N VAL A 152 1.57 17.88 -16.84
CA VAL A 152 2.14 17.85 -18.17
C VAL A 152 1.10 18.34 -19.16
N TYR A 153 1.52 19.31 -19.96
CA TYR A 153 0.70 19.94 -21.00
C TYR A 153 1.33 19.63 -22.36
N VAL A 154 0.52 19.17 -23.30
CA VAL A 154 0.98 18.92 -24.68
C VAL A 154 0.16 19.76 -25.64
N ALA A 155 0.83 20.47 -26.53
CA ALA A 155 0.20 21.21 -27.59
C ALA A 155 -0.61 20.26 -28.48
N ARG A 156 -1.83 20.66 -28.86
CA ARG A 156 -2.73 19.80 -29.65
C ARG A 156 -2.17 19.42 -31.01
N ASP A 157 -1.32 20.27 -31.58
CA ASP A 157 -0.58 20.05 -32.82
C ASP A 157 0.70 19.21 -32.63
N GLY A 158 1.04 18.82 -31.40
CA GLY A 158 2.24 18.07 -31.05
C GLY A 158 3.54 18.87 -31.13
N SER A 159 3.46 20.19 -31.35
CA SER A 159 4.64 21.04 -31.55
C SER A 159 5.45 21.28 -30.27
N GLU A 160 4.80 21.18 -29.11
CA GLU A 160 5.40 21.49 -27.81
C GLU A 160 4.86 20.55 -26.72
N ALA A 161 5.74 20.18 -25.80
CA ALA A 161 5.38 19.53 -24.54
C ALA A 161 5.99 20.30 -23.38
N CYS A 162 5.21 20.52 -22.34
CA CYS A 162 5.57 21.29 -21.17
C CYS A 162 5.39 20.47 -19.89
N LEU A 163 6.39 20.54 -19.02
CA LEU A 163 6.38 19.99 -17.66
C LEU A 163 6.23 21.14 -16.67
N SER A 164 5.16 21.13 -15.88
CA SER A 164 4.95 22.02 -14.75
C SER A 164 5.18 21.23 -13.45
N LEU A 165 6.13 21.69 -12.64
CA LEU A 165 6.41 21.14 -11.30
C LEU A 165 5.95 22.10 -10.19
N ASN A 166 5.52 23.31 -10.57
CA ASN A 166 4.89 24.27 -9.68
C ASN A 166 3.94 25.16 -10.51
N PRO A 167 2.94 25.81 -9.89
CA PRO A 167 1.93 26.59 -10.63
C PRO A 167 2.44 27.81 -11.40
N SER A 168 3.71 28.21 -11.22
CA SER A 168 4.23 29.48 -11.76
C SER A 168 5.33 29.30 -12.82
N LYS A 169 5.92 28.12 -12.94
CA LYS A 169 7.05 27.82 -13.81
C LYS A 169 6.88 26.45 -14.45
N ALA A 170 6.88 26.45 -15.77
CA ALA A 170 6.92 25.23 -16.58
C ALA A 170 8.23 25.18 -17.38
N TYR A 171 8.62 23.99 -17.79
CA TYR A 171 9.70 23.78 -18.76
C TYR A 171 9.07 23.25 -20.01
N CYS A 172 9.32 23.88 -21.14
CA CYS A 172 8.77 23.45 -22.42
C CYS A 172 9.91 23.12 -23.38
N VAL A 173 9.68 22.11 -24.22
CA VAL A 173 10.56 21.82 -25.35
C VAL A 173 9.98 22.42 -26.60
N GLN A 174 10.71 23.39 -27.14
CA GLN A 174 10.47 23.97 -28.45
C GLN A 174 11.75 23.79 -29.29
N ASP A 175 11.59 23.25 -30.50
CA ASP A 175 12.67 23.05 -31.46
C ASP A 175 13.89 22.28 -30.90
N GLY A 176 13.64 21.32 -30.00
CA GLY A 176 14.66 20.48 -29.39
C GLY A 176 15.43 21.12 -28.22
N SER A 177 15.09 22.34 -27.81
CA SER A 177 15.67 23.00 -26.64
C SER A 177 14.68 23.09 -25.47
N VAL A 178 15.10 22.68 -24.27
CA VAL A 178 14.31 22.82 -23.03
C VAL A 178 14.48 24.25 -22.49
N ARG A 179 13.37 24.97 -22.25
CA ARG A 179 13.39 26.33 -21.69
C ARG A 179 12.42 26.45 -20.52
N GLU A 180 12.83 27.16 -19.48
CA GLU A 180 11.92 27.58 -18.41
C GLU A 180 11.03 28.72 -18.92
N VAL A 181 9.72 28.54 -18.84
CA VAL A 181 8.71 29.51 -19.28
C VAL A 181 7.66 29.71 -18.19
N LYS A 182 7.08 30.90 -18.14
CA LYS A 182 5.87 31.15 -17.36
C LYS A 182 4.70 30.69 -18.21
N LEU A 183 4.02 29.61 -17.84
CA LEU A 183 2.91 29.05 -18.62
C LEU A 183 1.59 29.56 -18.04
N GLU A 184 0.96 30.52 -18.73
CA GLU A 184 -0.34 31.08 -18.36
C GLU A 184 -1.42 30.45 -19.23
N LEU A 185 -2.19 29.53 -18.63
CA LEU A 185 -3.25 28.79 -19.29
C LEU A 185 -4.61 29.11 -18.70
N GLU A 186 -5.64 29.09 -19.55
CA GLU A 186 -7.03 29.20 -19.16
C GLU A 186 -7.77 27.93 -19.59
N PHE A 187 -8.49 27.32 -18.65
CA PHE A 187 -9.32 26.17 -18.95
C PHE A 187 -10.36 26.51 -20.01
N LYS A 188 -10.51 25.64 -21.01
CA LYS A 188 -11.48 25.79 -22.09
C LYS A 188 -12.64 24.81 -21.92
N GLN A 189 -12.35 23.50 -21.94
CA GLN A 189 -13.34 22.44 -21.90
C GLN A 189 -12.70 21.07 -21.67
N TYR A 190 -13.53 20.04 -21.45
CA TYR A 190 -13.09 18.64 -21.48
C TYR A 190 -13.28 18.06 -22.88
N GLU A 191 -12.30 17.33 -23.37
CA GLU A 191 -12.38 16.61 -24.65
C GLU A 191 -11.77 15.21 -24.54
N VAL A 192 -12.15 14.31 -25.44
CA VAL A 192 -11.52 12.98 -25.53
C VAL A 192 -10.17 13.13 -26.22
N TYR A 193 -9.10 12.74 -25.53
CA TYR A 193 -7.73 12.70 -26.04
C TYR A 193 -7.06 11.42 -25.58
N GLU A 194 -6.51 10.64 -26.52
CA GLU A 194 -5.92 9.32 -26.26
C GLU A 194 -6.85 8.41 -25.44
N GLU A 195 -8.12 8.32 -25.88
CA GLU A 195 -9.16 7.47 -25.28
C GLU A 195 -9.57 7.85 -23.84
N LYS A 196 -9.01 8.93 -23.29
CA LYS A 196 -9.37 9.47 -21.96
C LYS A 196 -10.01 10.85 -22.10
N ILE A 197 -10.88 11.21 -21.17
CA ILE A 197 -11.38 12.59 -21.04
C ILE A 197 -10.27 13.43 -20.42
N ARG A 198 -9.83 14.47 -21.12
CA ARG A 198 -8.73 15.36 -20.71
C ARG A 198 -9.19 16.81 -20.70
N GLU A 199 -8.58 17.60 -19.82
CA GLU A 199 -8.79 19.04 -19.77
C GLU A 199 -8.00 19.70 -20.91
N VAL A 200 -8.69 20.56 -21.66
CA VAL A 200 -8.13 21.39 -22.73
C VAL A 200 -8.01 22.82 -22.23
N TYR A 201 -6.85 23.40 -22.47
CA TYR A 201 -6.46 24.74 -22.06
C TYR A 201 -6.10 25.58 -23.28
N ARG A 202 -6.31 26.88 -23.18
CA ARG A 202 -5.82 27.87 -24.15
C ARG A 202 -4.80 28.80 -23.48
N PRO A 203 -3.77 29.25 -24.19
CA PRO A 203 -2.88 30.30 -23.70
C PRO A 203 -3.65 31.56 -23.31
N LYS A 204 -3.21 32.20 -22.22
CA LYS A 204 -3.75 33.47 -21.72
C LYS A 204 -2.66 34.54 -21.71
N GLY A 205 -3.08 35.81 -21.75
CA GLY A 205 -2.17 36.95 -21.58
C GLY A 205 -1.21 37.11 -22.74
N LEU A 206 0.02 37.55 -22.44
CA LEU A 206 1.07 37.81 -23.44
C LEU A 206 1.46 36.56 -24.24
N LEU A 207 1.28 35.37 -23.66
CA LEU A 207 1.58 34.10 -24.32
C LEU A 207 0.61 33.77 -25.45
N ALA A 208 -0.64 34.25 -25.40
CA ALA A 208 -1.62 33.99 -26.47
C ALA A 208 -1.16 34.48 -27.85
N TYR A 209 -0.23 35.44 -27.89
CA TYR A 209 0.37 35.96 -29.12
C TYR A 209 1.77 35.38 -29.41
N ALA A 210 2.44 34.80 -28.42
CA ALA A 210 3.83 34.33 -28.52
C ALA A 210 3.96 32.81 -28.70
N THR A 211 2.94 32.02 -28.30
CA THR A 211 2.98 30.56 -28.41
C THR A 211 2.60 30.10 -29.82
N ALA A 212 3.36 29.15 -30.37
CA ALA A 212 3.04 28.52 -31.66
C ALA A 212 1.72 27.73 -31.60
N ALA A 213 1.46 27.07 -30.47
CA ALA A 213 0.25 26.28 -30.25
C ALA A 213 -0.93 27.13 -29.74
N ARG A 214 -2.13 26.80 -30.23
CA ARG A 214 -3.39 27.47 -29.83
C ARG A 214 -4.08 26.81 -28.65
N GLU A 215 -3.82 25.52 -28.41
CA GLU A 215 -4.48 24.72 -27.38
C GLU A 215 -3.51 23.69 -26.81
N TYR A 216 -3.64 23.43 -25.51
CA TYR A 216 -2.87 22.45 -24.76
C TYR A 216 -3.80 21.45 -24.09
N VAL A 217 -3.39 20.19 -24.04
CA VAL A 217 -4.09 19.11 -23.35
C VAL A 217 -3.30 18.74 -22.10
N LYS A 218 -3.97 18.67 -20.95
CA LYS A 218 -3.36 18.19 -19.70
C LYS A 218 -3.36 16.66 -19.67
N LEU A 219 -2.18 16.04 -19.67
CA LEU A 219 -1.99 14.58 -19.77
C LEU A 219 -2.09 13.86 -18.42
N LEU A 220 -2.01 14.59 -17.32
CA LEU A 220 -1.94 14.07 -15.96
C LEU A 220 -3.09 14.64 -15.13
#